data_AF-A0A9E0VWR7-F1
#
_entry.id   AF-A0A9E0VWR7-F1
#
_cell.length_a   1.000
_cell.length_b   1.000
_cell.length_c   1.000
_cell.angle_alpha   90.00
_cell.angle_beta   90.00
_cell.angle_gamma   90.00
#
_symmetry.space_group_name_H-M   'P 1'
#
loop_
_entity.id
_entity.type
_entity.pdbx_description
1 polymer ?
#
loop_
_entity_poly.entity_id
_entity_poly.type
_entity_poly.pdbx_seq_one_letter_code
_entity_poly.pdbx_strand_id
1 'polypeptide(L)'
;MIIVTGGAGFIGSNIVQGLNAKGIDDILVVDDLSEGRKFKNIVDARIADYMDKDDFLDAVLGGDFDELEIQAVFHQGACSSTTEWDGQFMME
;
A
#
# COMPACT_ATOMS: atom_id res chain seq x y z
N MET A 1 3.24 -11.85 -7.44
CA MET A 1 3.21 -10.64 -6.60
C MET A 1 1.84 -10.37 -6.01
N ILE A 2 1.80 -9.98 -4.74
CA ILE A 2 0.61 -9.44 -4.06
C ILE A 2 0.81 -7.94 -3.81
N ILE A 3 -0.22 -7.14 -4.05
CA ILE A 3 -0.20 -5.70 -3.77
C ILE A 3 -0.99 -5.42 -2.49
N VAL A 4 -0.44 -4.61 -1.59
CA VAL A 4 -1.14 -4.12 -0.39
C VAL A 4 -1.11 -2.59 -0.38
N THR A 5 -2.24 -1.95 -0.71
CA THR A 5 -2.36 -0.50 -0.56
C THR A 5 -2.72 -0.15 0.88
N GLY A 6 -2.26 1.00 1.38
CA GLY A 6 -2.30 1.29 2.82
C GLY A 6 -1.41 0.34 3.62
N GLY A 7 -0.38 -0.25 2.98
CA GLY A 7 0.45 -1.31 3.55
C GLY A 7 1.39 -0.85 4.67
N ALA A 8 1.68 0.44 4.78
CA ALA A 8 2.34 1.05 5.95
C ALA A 8 1.33 1.57 6.99
N GLY A 9 0.03 1.56 6.69
CA GLY A 9 -1.07 1.85 7.60
C GLY A 9 -1.35 0.73 8.61
N PHE A 10 -2.39 0.90 9.43
CA PHE A 10 -2.68 -0.01 10.54
C PHE A 10 -3.08 -1.42 10.07
N ILE A 11 -4.12 -1.54 9.25
CA ILE A 11 -4.62 -2.84 8.78
C ILE A 11 -3.68 -3.44 7.73
N GLY A 12 -3.24 -2.63 6.76
CA GLY A 12 -2.38 -3.11 5.67
C GLY A 12 -1.07 -3.70 6.17
N SER A 13 -0.40 -3.08 7.15
CA SER A 13 0.84 -3.64 7.71
C SER A 13 0.63 -4.98 8.41
N ASN A 14 -0.49 -5.19 9.08
CA ASN A 14 -0.83 -6.49 9.67
C ASN A 14 -1.12 -7.55 8.59
N ILE A 15 -1.69 -7.16 7.45
CA ILE A 15 -1.84 -8.05 6.29
C ILE A 15 -0.47 -8.44 5.75
N VAL A 16 0.45 -7.49 5.56
CA VAL A 16 1.84 -7.76 5.12
C VAL A 16 2.53 -8.75 6.06
N GLN A 17 2.46 -8.51 7.38
CA GLN A 17 3.04 -9.41 8.38
C GLN A 17 2.39 -10.81 8.35
N GLY A 18 1.08 -10.89 8.16
CA GLY A 18 0.35 -12.16 8.00
C GLY A 18 0.75 -12.94 6.74
N LEU A 19 1.03 -12.25 5.64
CA LEU A 19 1.57 -12.83 4.41
C LEU A 19 3.01 -13.31 4.63
N ASN A 20 3.86 -12.50 5.26
CA ASN A 20 5.22 -12.88 5.63
C ASN A 20 5.27 -14.13 6.53
N ALA A 21 4.36 -14.25 7.50
CA ALA A 21 4.25 -15.43 8.36
C ALA A 21 3.89 -16.71 7.59
N LYS A 22 3.27 -16.57 6.41
CA LYS A 22 2.97 -17.68 5.48
C LYS A 22 4.10 -17.92 4.46
N GLY A 23 5.22 -17.22 4.59
CA GLY A 23 6.36 -17.34 3.67
C GLY A 23 6.19 -16.56 2.37
N ILE A 24 5.28 -15.60 2.30
CA ILE A 24 5.07 -14.73 1.14
C ILE A 24 5.78 -13.40 1.39
N ASP A 25 6.75 -13.05 0.55
CA ASP A 25 7.53 -11.81 0.61
C ASP A 25 7.59 -11.04 -0.72
N ASP A 26 7.11 -11.64 -1.82
CA ASP A 26 6.85 -10.98 -3.11
C ASP A 26 5.62 -10.04 -3.02
N ILE A 27 5.79 -8.95 -2.26
CA ILE A 27 4.75 -8.00 -1.87
C ILE A 27 5.18 -6.58 -2.29
N LEU A 28 4.34 -5.92 -3.07
CA LEU A 28 4.41 -4.48 -3.31
C LEU A 28 3.57 -3.75 -2.26
N VAL A 29 4.21 -2.93 -1.43
CA VAL A 29 3.53 -2.03 -0.51
C VAL A 29 3.28 -0.70 -1.21
N VAL A 30 2.02 -0.24 -1.18
CA VAL A 30 1.64 1.08 -1.66
C VAL A 30 1.11 1.90 -0.48
N ASP A 31 1.67 3.07 -0.21
CA ASP A 31 1.19 3.95 0.86
C ASP A 31 1.59 5.42 0.60
N ASP A 32 1.18 6.29 1.53
CA ASP A 32 1.70 7.65 1.66
C ASP A 32 2.52 7.74 2.96
N LEU A 33 3.84 7.81 2.79
CA LEU A 33 4.83 7.94 3.86
C LEU A 33 5.20 9.40 4.21
N SER A 34 4.42 10.39 3.76
CA SER A 34 4.57 11.79 4.20
C SER A 34 4.59 11.91 5.73
N GLU A 35 3.79 11.08 6.42
CA GLU A 35 3.98 10.81 7.85
C GLU A 35 5.04 9.72 8.07
N GLY A 36 6.31 10.14 8.10
CA GLY A 36 7.46 9.25 8.24
C GLY A 36 7.56 8.45 9.56
N ARG A 37 6.53 8.43 10.43
CA ARG A 37 6.43 7.50 11.57
C ARG A 37 5.83 6.16 11.17
N LYS A 38 5.05 6.11 10.09
CA LYS A 38 4.38 4.90 9.58
C LYS A 38 5.36 3.82 9.15
N PHE A 39 6.60 4.16 8.76
CA PHE A 39 7.63 3.17 8.39
C PHE A 39 7.86 2.10 9.46
N LYS A 40 7.64 2.44 10.75
CA LYS A 40 7.78 1.49 11.87
C LYS A 40 6.85 0.29 11.75
N ASN A 41 5.74 0.42 11.01
CA ASN A 41 4.79 -0.66 10.81
C ASN A 41 5.32 -1.72 9.81
N ILE A 42 6.29 -1.36 8.97
CA ILE A 42 6.86 -2.23 7.93
C ILE A 42 8.37 -2.44 8.05
N VAL A 43 9.02 -1.89 9.08
CA VAL A 43 10.48 -1.98 9.26
C VAL A 43 10.99 -3.42 9.40
N ASP A 44 10.19 -4.29 10.00
CA ASP A 44 10.50 -5.71 10.18
C ASP A 44 9.84 -6.59 9.11
N ALA A 45 9.12 -5.99 8.15
CA ALA A 45 8.44 -6.71 7.08
C ALA A 45 9.43 -7.07 5.97
N ARG A 46 9.17 -8.21 5.32
CA ARG A 46 9.84 -8.61 4.08
C ARG A 46 8.93 -8.25 2.92
N ILE A 47 9.31 -7.21 2.18
CA ILE A 47 8.58 -6.71 1.01
C ILE A 47 9.52 -6.70 -0.19
N ALA A 48 8.96 -6.85 -1.39
CA ALA A 48 9.72 -6.78 -2.64
C ALA A 48 10.02 -5.33 -3.00
N ASP A 49 9.04 -4.45 -2.83
CA ASP A 49 9.18 -3.03 -3.16
C ASP A 49 8.17 -2.15 -2.41
N TYR A 50 8.40 -0.84 -2.46
CA TYR A 50 7.50 0.22 -2.00
C TYR A 50 7.24 1.21 -3.13
N MET A 51 5.99 1.64 -3.28
CA MET A 51 5.58 2.68 -4.23
C MET A 51 4.68 3.70 -3.53
N ASP A 52 4.84 4.98 -3.87
CA ASP A 52 3.91 6.01 -3.41
C ASP A 52 2.52 5.81 -4.04
N LYS A 53 1.46 6.23 -3.36
CA LYS A 53 0.08 6.07 -3.86
C LYS A 53 -0.16 6.78 -5.20
N ASP A 54 0.48 7.91 -5.44
CA ASP A 54 0.24 8.72 -6.64
C ASP A 54 0.97 8.08 -7.83
N ASP A 55 2.23 7.67 -7.64
CA ASP A 55 2.99 6.90 -8.63
C ASP A 55 2.29 5.58 -8.99
N PHE A 56 1.70 4.91 -7.99
CA PHE A 56 0.95 3.67 -8.18
C PHE A 56 -0.31 3.89 -9.03
N LEU A 57 -1.05 4.98 -8.79
CA LEU A 57 -2.22 5.31 -9.58
C LEU A 57 -1.84 5.57 -11.05
N ASP A 58 -0.79 6.35 -11.27
CA ASP A 58 -0.27 6.63 -12.61
C ASP A 58 0.17 5.35 -13.33
N ALA A 59 0.90 4.46 -12.65
CA ALA A 59 1.33 3.18 -13.20
C ALA A 59 0.14 2.24 -13.54
N VAL A 60 -0.90 2.21 -12.69
CA VAL A 60 -2.14 1.47 -12.98
C VAL A 60 -2.85 2.02 -14.21
N LEU A 61 -2.98 3.34 -14.32
CA LEU A 61 -3.63 3.98 -15.47
C LEU A 61 -2.79 3.88 -16.75
N GLY A 62 -1.46 3.82 -16.61
CA GLY A 62 -0.50 3.62 -17.70
C GLY A 62 -0.45 2.20 -18.25
N GLY A 63 -1.01 1.22 -17.53
CA GLY A 63 -0.97 -0.20 -17.91
C GLY A 63 0.33 -0.90 -17.52
N ASP A 64 1.13 -0.32 -16.63
CA ASP A 64 2.44 -0.87 -16.23
C ASP A 64 2.32 -2.25 -15.54
N PHE A 65 1.13 -2.58 -15.03
CA PHE A 65 0.82 -3.85 -14.40
C PHE A 65 0.19 -4.89 -15.34
N ASP A 66 -0.15 -4.54 -16.58
CA ASP A 66 -0.94 -5.40 -17.49
C ASP A 66 -0.23 -6.70 -17.86
N GLU A 67 1.10 -6.68 -17.92
CA GLU A 67 1.93 -7.86 -18.24
C GLU A 67 2.42 -8.60 -16.98
N LEU A 68 2.08 -8.13 -15.78
CA LEU A 68 2.53 -8.72 -14.52
C LEU A 68 1.50 -9.72 -13.97
N GLU A 69 1.99 -10.83 -13.42
CA GLU A 69 1.14 -11.78 -12.69
C GLU A 69 0.83 -11.26 -11.28
N ILE A 70 -0.24 -10.48 -11.17
CA ILE A 70 -0.79 -10.02 -9.88
C ILE A 70 -1.76 -11.07 -9.34
N GLN A 71 -1.38 -11.66 -8.21
CA GLN A 71 -2.15 -12.75 -7.58
C GLN A 71 -3.34 -12.21 -6.79
N ALA A 72 -3.18 -11.06 -6.14
CA ALA A 72 -4.22 -10.41 -5.36
C ALA A 72 -3.85 -8.93 -5.08
N VAL A 73 -4.89 -8.12 -4.83
CA VAL A 73 -4.76 -6.76 -4.29
C VAL A 73 -5.57 -6.66 -3.00
N PHE A 74 -4.88 -6.37 -1.89
CA PHE A 74 -5.51 -5.97 -0.63
C PHE A 74 -5.54 -4.45 -0.58
N HIS A 75 -6.66 -3.86 -1.00
CA HIS A 75 -6.80 -2.40 -1.06
C HIS A 75 -7.28 -1.84 0.29
N GLN A 76 -6.36 -1.31 1.11
CA GLN A 76 -6.65 -0.74 2.44
C GLN A 76 -6.25 0.74 2.55
N GLY A 77 -5.63 1.31 1.52
CA GLY A 77 -5.27 2.73 1.47
C GLY A 77 -6.50 3.61 1.31
N ALA A 78 -6.69 4.56 2.22
CA ALA A 78 -7.76 5.55 2.20
C ALA A 78 -7.43 6.72 3.14
N CYS A 79 -8.08 7.87 2.93
CA CYS A 79 -8.26 8.82 4.02
C CYS A 79 -9.24 8.21 5.03
N SER A 80 -8.74 7.78 6.19
CA SER A 80 -9.54 7.15 7.24
C SER A 80 -9.99 8.14 8.34
N SER A 81 -9.68 9.42 8.20
CA SER A 81 -10.08 10.45 9.16
C SER A 81 -11.57 10.76 8.97
N THR A 82 -12.40 10.39 9.95
CA THR A 82 -13.85 10.70 9.94
C THR A 82 -14.14 12.18 10.22
N THR A 83 -13.11 12.95 10.54
CA THR A 83 -13.16 14.39 10.80
C THR A 83 -12.31 15.17 9.81
N GLU A 84 -12.04 14.61 8.64
CA GLU A 84 -11.44 15.35 7.53
C GLU A 84 -12.49 16.27 6.90
N TRP A 85 -12.16 17.55 6.79
CA TRP A 85 -13.06 18.59 6.29
C TRP A 85 -12.49 19.31 5.07
N ASP A 86 -11.23 19.04 4.70
CA ASP A 86 -10.67 19.49 3.44
C ASP A 86 -11.30 18.72 2.28
N GLY A 87 -12.34 19.32 1.70
CA GLY A 87 -13.07 18.73 0.58
C GLY A 87 -12.26 18.66 -0.72
N GLN A 88 -11.21 19.45 -0.89
CA GLN A 88 -10.35 19.34 -2.08
C GLN A 88 -9.51 18.08 -1.98
N PHE A 89 -8.83 17.89 -0.84
CA PHE A 89 -8.08 16.67 -0.55
C PHE A 89 -8.93 15.38 -0.66
N MET A 90 -10.22 15.44 -0.29
CA MET A 90 -11.12 14.28 -0.43
C MET A 90 -11.58 14.00 -1.86
N MET A 91 -11.39 14.94 -2.79
CA MET A 91 -11.78 14.83 -4.20
C MET A 91 -10.60 14.59 -5.14
N GLU A 92 -9.37 14.72 -4.63
CA GLU A 92 -8.14 14.21 -5.25
C GLU A 92 -8.16 12.67 -5.28
#